data_AF-A0A7Y5NWK6-F1
#
_entry.id   AF-A0A7Y5NWK6-F1
#
_cell.length_a   1.000
_cell.length_b   1.000
_cell.length_c   1.000
_cell.angle_alpha   90.00
_cell.angle_beta   90.00
_cell.angle_gamma   90.00
#
_symmetry.space_group_name_H-M   'P 1'
#
loop_
_entity.id
_entity.type
_entity.pdbx_description
1 polymer ?
#
loop_
_entity_poly.entity_id
_entity_poly.type
_entity_poly.pdbx_seq_one_letter_code
_entity_poly.pdbx_strand_id
1 'polypeptide(L)'
;MARDLSLRLEELAHGLVGPLILGGTAHLVAPLGPELAFELGVGRRISDDDLRSRIDLARVRQARAIAPIDTLPDISPGEWALIAALNDLLQATNHELSSPFTRGRHITLLDTTERLLAAIEGPRTTIEAIVRHATFARIFELERTDTLVSAWAGTIDYRGQEPEKSMTFWPGLRRVRVDPRKVPIQAMADGFDALPTARYVQLLTELVSRSPLTDFATIERTSPPFAWTRATLELVSYPTGRTLASRALSKLHSQQVLTVLQAATRALPPSGPARPIAESFSKEIVERATATRA
;
A
#
# COMPACT_ATOMS: atom_id res chain seq x y z
N MET A 1 -20.15 -3.26 -21.07
CA MET A 1 -19.86 -2.47 -19.87
C MET A 1 -20.03 -3.28 -18.58
N ALA A 2 -21.23 -3.73 -18.18
CA ALA A 2 -21.41 -4.45 -16.91
C ALA A 2 -20.61 -5.78 -16.81
N ARG A 3 -20.61 -6.60 -17.87
CA ARG A 3 -19.81 -7.84 -17.95
C ARG A 3 -18.30 -7.59 -17.90
N ASP A 4 -17.87 -6.47 -18.47
CA ASP A 4 -16.47 -6.05 -18.51
C ASP A 4 -15.99 -5.63 -17.10
N LEU A 5 -16.80 -4.85 -16.38
CA LEU A 5 -16.51 -4.47 -14.98
C LEU A 5 -16.44 -5.67 -14.03
N SER A 6 -17.32 -6.67 -14.20
CA SER A 6 -17.22 -7.91 -13.42
C SER A 6 -15.92 -8.66 -13.71
N LEU A 7 -15.52 -8.77 -14.98
CA LEU A 7 -14.25 -9.39 -15.35
C LEU A 7 -13.06 -8.63 -14.73
N ARG A 8 -13.05 -7.29 -14.82
CA ARG A 8 -12.02 -6.45 -14.21
C ARG A 8 -11.94 -6.61 -12.69
N LEU A 9 -13.09 -6.72 -12.02
CA LEU A 9 -13.13 -6.97 -10.58
C LEU A 9 -12.49 -8.32 -10.25
N GLU A 10 -12.82 -9.38 -10.98
CA GLU A 10 -12.23 -10.71 -10.77
C GLU A 10 -10.73 -10.72 -11.05
N GLU A 11 -10.29 -10.11 -12.15
CA GLU A 11 -8.87 -9.95 -12.47
C GLU A 11 -8.12 -9.28 -11.31
N LEU A 12 -8.66 -8.17 -10.79
CA LEU A 12 -8.05 -7.43 -9.69
C LEU A 12 -8.11 -8.22 -8.37
N ALA A 13 -9.19 -8.96 -8.13
CA ALA A 13 -9.36 -9.80 -6.96
C ALA A 13 -8.31 -10.91 -6.90
N HIS A 14 -8.14 -11.66 -8.00
CA HIS A 14 -7.15 -12.73 -8.09
C HIS A 14 -5.71 -12.21 -8.20
N GLY A 15 -5.51 -11.16 -9.00
CA GLY A 15 -4.19 -10.63 -9.31
C GLY A 15 -3.56 -9.82 -8.18
N LEU A 16 -4.35 -9.04 -7.44
CA LEU A 16 -3.81 -8.14 -6.41
C LEU A 16 -4.45 -8.33 -5.03
N VAL A 17 -5.77 -8.36 -4.92
CA VAL A 17 -6.44 -8.35 -3.59
C VAL A 17 -6.15 -9.62 -2.80
N GLY A 18 -6.29 -10.78 -3.43
CA GLY A 18 -5.97 -12.08 -2.84
C GLY A 18 -4.53 -12.11 -2.33
N PRO A 19 -3.51 -11.88 -3.18
CA PRO A 19 -2.12 -11.84 -2.76
C PRO A 19 -1.81 -10.77 -1.70
N LEU A 20 -2.42 -9.59 -1.78
CA LEU A 20 -2.22 -8.52 -0.79
C LEU A 20 -2.71 -8.94 0.60
N ILE A 21 -3.86 -9.61 0.69
CA ILE A 21 -4.48 -9.97 1.97
C ILE A 21 -3.95 -11.32 2.48
N LEU A 22 -3.93 -12.32 1.62
CA LEU A 22 -3.57 -13.71 1.94
C LEU A 22 -2.05 -13.95 1.88
N GLY A 23 -1.30 -13.07 1.20
CA GLY A 23 0.08 -13.32 0.80
C GLY A 23 0.15 -14.11 -0.50
N GLY A 24 1.35 -14.16 -1.09
CA GLY A 24 1.61 -14.85 -2.36
C GLY A 24 2.06 -13.88 -3.45
N THR A 25 2.08 -14.36 -4.68
CA THR A 25 2.54 -13.58 -5.84
C THR A 25 1.42 -12.70 -6.35
N ALA A 26 1.66 -11.39 -6.41
CA ALA A 26 0.77 -10.45 -7.05
C ALA A 26 1.04 -10.39 -8.57
N HIS A 27 -0.03 -10.41 -9.36
CA HIS A 27 -0.03 -10.19 -10.80
C HIS A 27 -0.86 -8.94 -11.08
N LEU A 28 -0.19 -7.86 -11.45
CA LEU A 28 -0.85 -6.59 -11.74
C LEU A 28 -1.75 -6.72 -12.96
N VAL A 29 -2.89 -6.04 -12.92
CA VAL A 29 -3.87 -6.02 -14.01
C VAL A 29 -3.74 -4.73 -14.81
N ALA A 30 -4.34 -4.68 -16.00
CA ALA A 30 -4.32 -3.46 -16.81
C ALA A 30 -4.80 -2.24 -15.99
N PRO A 31 -4.18 -1.06 -16.17
CA PRO A 31 -4.55 0.13 -15.43
C PRO A 31 -6.05 0.43 -15.51
N LEU A 32 -6.65 0.80 -14.38
CA LEU A 32 -8.09 1.03 -14.30
C LEU A 32 -8.45 2.50 -14.49
N GLY A 33 -7.65 3.41 -13.92
CA GLY A 33 -7.95 4.83 -13.92
C GLY A 33 -9.21 5.20 -13.11
N PRO A 34 -9.52 6.51 -13.00
CA PRO A 34 -10.56 6.98 -12.10
C PRO A 34 -11.98 6.55 -12.49
N GLU A 35 -12.29 6.47 -13.79
CA GLU A 35 -13.64 6.16 -14.28
C GLU A 35 -14.06 4.74 -13.91
N LEU A 36 -13.19 3.75 -14.10
CA LEU A 36 -13.49 2.35 -13.79
C LEU A 36 -13.37 2.06 -12.29
N ALA A 37 -12.42 2.71 -11.60
CA ALA A 37 -12.11 2.43 -10.19
C ALA A 37 -13.31 2.63 -9.26
N PHE A 38 -14.08 3.69 -9.43
CA PHE A 38 -15.27 3.96 -8.59
C PHE A 38 -16.45 3.04 -8.92
N GLU A 39 -16.51 2.53 -10.15
CA GLU A 39 -17.60 1.65 -10.59
C GLU A 39 -17.39 0.20 -10.15
N LEU A 40 -16.15 -0.26 -9.97
CA LEU A 40 -15.83 -1.67 -9.67
C LEU A 40 -16.69 -2.27 -8.55
N GLY A 41 -16.74 -1.62 -7.38
CA GLY A 41 -17.44 -2.14 -6.20
C GLY A 41 -18.95 -1.88 -6.15
N VAL A 42 -19.51 -1.15 -7.13
CA VAL A 42 -20.93 -0.76 -7.08
C VAL A 42 -21.82 -1.94 -7.47
N GLY A 43 -22.48 -2.53 -6.47
CA GLY A 43 -23.42 -3.64 -6.66
C GLY A 43 -22.75 -4.95 -7.11
N ARG A 44 -21.44 -5.08 -6.94
CA ARG A 44 -20.65 -6.25 -7.34
C ARG A 44 -19.85 -6.78 -6.16
N ARG A 45 -19.55 -8.08 -6.22
CA ARG A 45 -18.70 -8.80 -5.27
C ARG A 45 -17.86 -9.82 -6.03
N ILE A 46 -16.82 -10.32 -5.37
CA ILE A 46 -16.02 -11.44 -5.87
C ILE A 46 -16.94 -12.66 -6.04
N SER A 47 -16.96 -13.23 -7.24
CA SER A 47 -17.79 -14.36 -7.64
C SER A 47 -17.16 -15.71 -7.29
N ASP A 48 -15.83 -15.79 -7.18
CA ASP A 48 -15.15 -16.93 -6.57
C ASP A 48 -15.43 -16.96 -5.06
N ASP A 49 -16.37 -17.82 -4.65
CA ASP A 49 -16.77 -17.97 -3.26
C ASP A 49 -15.64 -18.48 -2.34
N ASP A 50 -14.70 -19.28 -2.85
CA ASP A 50 -13.56 -19.78 -2.07
C ASP A 50 -12.55 -18.64 -1.80
N LEU A 51 -12.17 -17.91 -2.86
CA LEU A 51 -11.29 -16.75 -2.71
C LEU A 51 -11.92 -15.71 -1.78
N ARG A 52 -13.21 -15.39 -1.97
CA ARG A 52 -13.92 -14.43 -1.11
C ARG A 52 -13.91 -14.87 0.35
N SER A 53 -14.25 -16.14 0.62
CA SER A 53 -14.27 -16.68 1.98
C SER A 53 -12.91 -16.63 2.66
N ARG A 54 -11.83 -16.93 1.93
CA ARG A 54 -10.46 -16.82 2.45
C ARG A 54 -10.08 -15.37 2.74
N ILE A 55 -10.39 -14.45 1.83
CA ILE A 55 -10.18 -13.00 2.01
C ILE A 55 -10.90 -12.50 3.26
N ASP A 56 -12.19 -12.84 3.43
CA ASP A 56 -12.98 -12.37 4.56
C ASP A 56 -12.43 -12.89 5.89
N LEU A 57 -12.07 -14.18 5.96
CA LEU A 57 -11.46 -14.77 7.14
C LEU A 57 -10.13 -14.10 7.50
N ALA A 58 -9.29 -13.81 6.51
CA ALA A 58 -8.01 -13.13 6.72
C ALA A 58 -8.20 -11.67 7.16
N ARG A 59 -9.14 -10.93 6.55
CA ARG A 59 -9.49 -9.56 6.95
C ARG A 59 -10.01 -9.51 8.39
N VAL A 60 -10.88 -10.44 8.78
CA VAL A 60 -11.38 -10.53 10.17
C VAL A 60 -10.24 -10.83 11.14
N ARG A 61 -9.34 -11.78 10.81
CA ARG A 61 -8.15 -12.05 11.65
C ARG A 61 -7.26 -10.81 11.82
N GLN A 62 -7.05 -10.05 10.74
CA GLN A 62 -6.29 -8.81 10.79
C GLN A 62 -6.98 -7.76 11.66
N ALA A 63 -8.28 -7.56 11.50
CA ALA A 63 -9.05 -6.61 12.32
C ALA A 63 -9.09 -6.99 13.81
N ARG A 64 -9.16 -8.29 14.13
CA ARG A 64 -9.10 -8.82 15.51
C ARG A 64 -7.81 -8.45 16.25
N ALA A 65 -6.74 -8.15 15.53
CA ALA A 65 -5.50 -7.66 16.14
C ALA A 65 -5.67 -6.30 16.83
N ILE A 66 -6.67 -5.50 16.46
CA ILE A 66 -6.88 -4.13 16.96
C ILE A 66 -8.28 -3.89 17.54
N ALA A 67 -9.28 -4.70 17.18
CA ALA A 67 -10.65 -4.55 17.67
C ALA A 67 -11.31 -5.91 17.90
N PRO A 68 -12.13 -6.10 18.95
CA PRO A 68 -12.90 -7.33 19.14
C PRO A 68 -14.07 -7.37 18.14
N ILE A 69 -13.78 -7.80 16.91
CA ILE A 69 -14.75 -7.87 15.82
C ILE A 69 -14.74 -9.24 15.17
N ASP A 70 -15.92 -9.76 14.86
CA ASP A 70 -16.09 -11.11 14.32
C ASP A 70 -16.56 -11.14 12.87
N THR A 71 -17.02 -9.99 12.37
CA THR A 71 -17.52 -9.82 11.00
C THR A 71 -17.06 -8.48 10.45
N LEU A 72 -16.63 -8.45 9.21
CA LEU A 72 -16.39 -7.21 8.47
C LEU A 72 -17.36 -7.14 7.30
N PRO A 73 -17.77 -5.92 6.89
CA PRO A 73 -18.45 -5.77 5.62
C PRO A 73 -17.53 -6.17 4.46
N ASP A 74 -18.15 -6.51 3.33
CA ASP A 74 -17.45 -6.68 2.05
C ASP A 74 -16.63 -5.43 1.71
N ILE A 75 -15.68 -5.60 0.79
CA ILE A 75 -14.86 -4.50 0.26
C ILE A 75 -15.80 -3.50 -0.45
N SER A 76 -15.90 -2.27 0.06
CA SER A 76 -16.80 -1.27 -0.50
C SER A 76 -16.25 -0.66 -1.79
N PRO A 77 -17.05 0.11 -2.55
CA PRO A 77 -16.56 0.84 -3.72
C PRO A 77 -15.34 1.73 -3.41
N GLY A 78 -15.29 2.35 -2.22
CA GLY A 78 -14.15 3.18 -1.82
C GLY A 78 -12.87 2.39 -1.61
N GLU A 79 -12.95 1.18 -1.05
CA GLU A 79 -11.79 0.30 -0.94
C GLU A 79 -11.37 -0.26 -2.30
N TRP A 80 -12.32 -0.64 -3.16
CA TRP A 80 -12.00 -1.06 -4.53
C TRP A 80 -11.29 0.05 -5.32
N ALA A 81 -11.73 1.29 -5.18
CA ALA A 81 -11.07 2.44 -5.80
C ALA A 81 -9.63 2.61 -5.27
N LEU A 82 -9.41 2.40 -3.97
CA LEU A 82 -8.06 2.47 -3.38
C LEU A 82 -7.17 1.29 -3.82
N ILE A 83 -7.73 0.09 -3.99
CA ILE A 83 -7.03 -1.08 -4.55
C ILE A 83 -6.66 -0.82 -6.01
N ALA A 84 -7.56 -0.22 -6.79
CA ALA A 84 -7.28 0.18 -8.16
C ALA A 84 -6.15 1.24 -8.22
N ALA A 85 -6.16 2.23 -7.32
CA ALA A 85 -5.08 3.20 -7.21
C ALA A 85 -3.73 2.53 -6.85
N LEU A 86 -3.73 1.50 -5.99
CA LEU A 86 -2.54 0.70 -5.70
C LEU A 86 -2.05 -0.05 -6.94
N ASN A 87 -2.95 -0.72 -7.67
CA ASN A 87 -2.61 -1.40 -8.92
C ASN A 87 -1.96 -0.44 -9.92
N ASP A 88 -2.58 0.72 -10.14
CA ASP A 88 -2.12 1.72 -11.08
C ASP A 88 -0.78 2.35 -10.64
N LEU A 89 -0.58 2.57 -9.34
CA LEU A 89 0.70 3.02 -8.79
C LEU A 89 1.82 2.00 -9.01
N LEU A 90 1.55 0.71 -8.76
CA LEU A 90 2.51 -0.38 -9.00
C LEU A 90 2.80 -0.53 -10.49
N GLN A 91 1.78 -0.43 -11.34
CA GLN A 91 1.92 -0.46 -12.80
C GLN A 91 2.76 0.70 -13.33
N ALA A 92 2.79 1.86 -12.67
CA ALA A 92 3.68 2.95 -13.05
C ALA A 92 5.17 2.56 -12.99
N THR A 93 5.51 1.51 -12.24
CA THR A 93 6.87 0.96 -12.14
C THR A 93 7.13 -0.20 -13.12
N ASN A 94 6.12 -0.62 -13.88
CA ASN A 94 6.23 -1.72 -14.84
C ASN A 94 6.96 -1.27 -16.11
N HIS A 95 8.14 -1.84 -16.34
CA HIS A 95 9.00 -1.47 -17.46
C HIS A 95 8.43 -1.85 -18.84
N GLU A 96 7.46 -2.76 -18.94
CA GLU A 96 6.79 -3.08 -20.21
C GLU A 96 5.99 -1.89 -20.78
N LEU A 97 5.63 -0.93 -19.94
CA LEU A 97 4.99 0.30 -20.40
C LEU A 97 5.97 1.20 -21.18
N SER A 98 7.27 0.97 -21.04
CA SER A 98 8.34 1.72 -21.69
C SER A 98 8.75 1.12 -23.03
N SER A 99 8.37 1.81 -24.10
CA SER A 99 9.01 1.76 -25.42
C SER A 99 9.52 3.18 -25.74
N PRO A 100 10.41 3.36 -26.75
CA PRO A 100 10.89 4.68 -27.15
C PRO A 100 9.78 5.73 -27.39
N PHE A 101 8.57 5.29 -27.75
CA PHE A 101 7.41 6.16 -28.02
C PHE A 101 6.37 6.20 -26.90
N THR A 102 6.56 5.45 -25.81
CA THR A 102 5.56 5.31 -24.74
C THR A 102 6.07 5.66 -23.36
N ARG A 103 7.27 6.26 -23.23
CA ARG A 103 7.81 6.73 -21.95
C ARG A 103 6.86 7.66 -21.19
N GLY A 104 6.04 8.45 -21.90
CA GLY A 104 5.02 9.31 -21.28
C GLY A 104 3.92 8.55 -20.52
N ARG A 105 3.70 7.26 -20.80
CA ARG A 105 2.64 6.45 -20.15
C ARG A 105 2.82 6.36 -18.64
N HIS A 106 4.06 6.33 -18.15
CA HIS A 106 4.36 6.30 -16.73
C HIS A 106 3.87 7.56 -16.02
N ILE A 107 4.15 8.73 -16.61
CA ILE A 107 3.71 10.02 -16.09
C ILE A 107 2.19 10.13 -16.17
N THR A 108 1.58 9.75 -17.30
CA THR A 108 0.12 9.73 -17.44
C THR A 108 -0.52 8.84 -16.38
N LEU A 109 0.09 7.69 -16.07
CA LEU A 109 -0.41 6.79 -15.04
C LEU A 109 -0.29 7.39 -13.64
N LEU A 110 0.81 8.08 -13.32
CA LEU A 110 0.91 8.86 -12.08
C LEU A 110 -0.15 9.97 -12.03
N ASP A 111 -0.41 10.68 -13.13
CA ASP A 111 -1.42 11.74 -13.22
C ASP A 111 -2.84 11.18 -12.99
N THR A 112 -3.14 9.99 -13.51
CA THR A 112 -4.44 9.33 -13.28
C THR A 112 -4.57 8.82 -11.86
N THR A 113 -3.51 8.24 -11.30
CA THR A 113 -3.48 7.74 -9.91
C THR A 113 -3.63 8.90 -8.92
N GLU A 114 -2.96 10.03 -9.16
CA GLU A 114 -3.10 11.23 -8.35
C GLU A 114 -4.54 11.74 -8.32
N ARG A 115 -5.19 11.84 -9.49
CA ARG A 115 -6.60 12.25 -9.61
C ARG A 115 -7.54 11.28 -8.90
N LEU A 116 -7.29 9.97 -9.01
CA LEU A 116 -8.07 8.96 -8.32
C LEU A 116 -7.92 9.08 -6.80
N LEU A 117 -6.69 9.18 -6.29
CA LEU A 117 -6.42 9.34 -4.85
C LEU A 117 -6.98 10.64 -4.26
N ALA A 118 -6.97 11.73 -5.03
CA ALA A 118 -7.59 12.99 -4.63
C ALA A 118 -9.12 12.88 -4.50
N ALA A 119 -9.76 12.02 -5.28
CA ALA A 119 -11.20 11.79 -5.23
C ALA A 119 -11.61 10.78 -4.14
N ILE A 120 -10.70 9.91 -3.68
CA ILE A 120 -10.97 8.96 -2.60
C ILE A 120 -10.91 9.68 -1.25
N GLU A 121 -12.02 9.70 -0.52
CA GLU A 121 -12.06 10.30 0.81
C GLU A 121 -11.40 9.41 1.89
N GLY A 122 -11.04 10.02 3.02
CA GLY A 122 -10.64 9.30 4.24
C GLY A 122 -11.80 8.47 4.83
N PRO A 123 -11.53 7.53 5.74
CA PRO A 123 -12.59 6.78 6.41
C PRO A 123 -13.45 7.71 7.27
N ARG A 124 -14.77 7.70 7.07
CA ARG A 124 -15.73 8.53 7.80
C ARG A 124 -16.16 7.88 9.12
N THR A 125 -16.01 6.56 9.22
CA THR A 125 -16.39 5.78 10.38
C THR A 125 -15.23 4.94 10.91
N THR A 126 -15.31 4.56 12.18
CA THR A 126 -14.34 3.66 12.79
C THR A 126 -14.30 2.29 12.10
N ILE A 127 -15.46 1.78 11.66
CA ILE A 127 -15.52 0.50 10.93
C ILE A 127 -14.84 0.60 9.56
N GLU A 128 -15.01 1.71 8.83
CA GLU A 128 -14.27 1.95 7.57
C GLU A 128 -12.76 1.98 7.81
N ALA A 129 -12.28 2.63 8.88
CA ALA A 129 -10.86 2.64 9.20
C ALA A 129 -10.32 1.22 9.45
N ILE A 130 -11.09 0.38 10.17
CA ILE A 130 -10.75 -1.03 10.42
C ILE A 130 -10.76 -1.84 9.12
N VAL A 131 -11.77 -1.64 8.26
CA VAL A 131 -11.91 -2.31 6.96
C VAL A 131 -10.73 -1.99 6.03
N ARG A 132 -10.35 -0.72 5.94
CA ARG A 132 -9.16 -0.29 5.17
C ARG A 132 -7.90 -0.89 5.77
N HIS A 133 -7.75 -0.88 7.10
CA HIS A 133 -6.61 -1.53 7.74
C HIS A 133 -6.52 -3.02 7.41
N ALA A 134 -7.62 -3.74 7.55
CA ALA A 134 -7.70 -5.18 7.27
C ALA A 134 -7.35 -5.51 5.81
N THR A 135 -7.62 -4.59 4.88
CA THR A 135 -7.36 -4.76 3.45
C THR A 135 -5.91 -4.40 3.08
N PHE A 136 -5.34 -3.36 3.69
CA PHE A 136 -4.03 -2.80 3.33
C PHE A 136 -2.92 -3.05 4.37
N ALA A 137 -3.15 -3.91 5.38
CA ALA A 137 -2.18 -4.15 6.45
C ALA A 137 -0.79 -4.58 5.94
N ARG A 138 -0.74 -5.25 4.79
CA ARG A 138 0.47 -5.82 4.20
C ARG A 138 1.03 -4.99 3.04
N ILE A 139 0.56 -3.75 2.86
CA ILE A 139 0.99 -2.91 1.72
C ILE A 139 2.52 -2.75 1.64
N PHE A 140 3.19 -2.62 2.79
CA PHE A 140 4.65 -2.49 2.86
C PHE A 140 5.40 -3.83 2.87
N GLU A 141 4.69 -4.96 2.82
CA GLU A 141 5.28 -6.28 2.53
C GLU A 141 5.35 -6.55 1.02
N LEU A 142 4.79 -5.67 0.18
CA LEU A 142 4.89 -5.78 -1.26
C LEU A 142 6.33 -5.56 -1.73
N GLU A 143 6.86 -6.56 -2.41
CA GLU A 143 8.19 -6.56 -3.00
C GLU A 143 8.10 -6.96 -4.48
N ARG A 144 8.87 -6.28 -5.33
CA ARG A 144 9.11 -6.68 -6.71
C ARG A 144 10.39 -7.50 -6.74
N THR A 145 10.36 -8.65 -7.40
CA THR A 145 11.59 -9.43 -7.61
C THR A 145 12.24 -9.00 -8.92
N ASP A 146 13.34 -8.26 -8.82
CA ASP A 146 14.16 -7.85 -9.94
C ASP A 146 15.28 -8.87 -10.14
N THR A 147 15.64 -9.16 -11.38
CA THR A 147 16.68 -10.14 -11.68
C THR A 147 17.75 -9.52 -12.56
N LEU A 148 18.95 -9.38 -12.01
CA LEU A 148 20.11 -8.95 -12.79
C LEU A 148 20.76 -10.17 -13.44
N VAL A 149 20.83 -10.17 -14.77
CA VAL A 149 21.55 -11.18 -15.54
C VAL A 149 22.81 -10.55 -16.11
N SER A 150 23.97 -11.03 -15.64
CA SER A 150 25.29 -10.61 -16.12
C SER A 150 25.97 -11.73 -16.90
N ALA A 151 26.50 -11.44 -18.08
CA ALA A 151 27.29 -12.33 -18.90
C ALA A 151 28.47 -11.57 -19.53
N TRP A 152 29.36 -12.27 -20.23
CA TRP A 152 30.50 -11.61 -20.92
C TRP A 152 30.07 -10.53 -21.92
N ALA A 153 28.87 -10.66 -22.51
CA ALA A 153 28.32 -9.73 -23.49
C ALA A 153 27.67 -8.48 -22.86
N GLY A 154 27.53 -8.44 -21.54
CA GLY A 154 26.93 -7.32 -20.82
C GLY A 154 25.99 -7.75 -19.70
N THR A 155 25.28 -6.79 -19.16
CA THR A 155 24.34 -6.96 -18.05
C THR A 155 22.97 -6.44 -18.46
N ILE A 156 21.92 -7.19 -18.13
CA ILE A 156 20.51 -6.82 -18.35
C ILE A 156 19.78 -6.94 -17.01
N ASP A 157 18.97 -5.94 -16.68
CA ASP A 157 18.15 -5.89 -15.47
C ASP A 157 16.68 -6.17 -15.82
N TYR A 158 16.12 -7.25 -15.30
CA TYR A 158 14.72 -7.65 -15.48
C TYR A 158 13.90 -7.22 -14.27
N ARG A 159 13.07 -6.19 -14.43
CA ARG A 159 12.30 -5.60 -13.31
C ARG A 159 10.94 -6.27 -13.13
N GLY A 160 10.81 -7.14 -12.13
CA GLY A 160 9.56 -7.88 -11.88
C GLY A 160 9.22 -8.95 -12.91
N GLN A 161 10.17 -9.33 -13.77
CA GLN A 161 9.99 -10.32 -14.83
C GLN A 161 10.95 -11.49 -14.68
N GLU A 162 10.53 -12.63 -15.22
CA GLU A 162 11.42 -13.76 -15.42
C GLU A 162 12.42 -13.44 -16.56
N PRO A 163 13.73 -13.68 -16.35
CA PRO A 163 14.70 -13.50 -17.42
C PRO A 163 14.40 -14.33 -18.66
N GLU A 164 14.73 -13.80 -19.83
CA GLU A 164 14.60 -14.58 -21.06
C GLU A 164 15.45 -15.84 -21.01
N LYS A 165 14.86 -16.98 -21.41
CA LYS A 165 15.56 -18.26 -21.49
C LYS A 165 16.81 -18.16 -22.39
N SER A 166 16.70 -17.41 -23.49
CA SER A 166 17.79 -17.09 -24.44
C SER A 166 19.09 -16.61 -23.75
N MET A 167 18.93 -15.79 -22.71
CA MET A 167 20.02 -15.12 -21.99
C MET A 167 20.63 -15.97 -20.87
N THR A 168 19.89 -16.98 -20.40
CA THR A 168 20.32 -17.92 -19.36
C THR A 168 20.93 -19.22 -19.94
N PHE A 169 20.93 -19.41 -21.26
CA PHE A 169 21.58 -20.55 -21.91
C PHE A 169 23.12 -20.49 -21.80
N TRP A 170 23.70 -21.69 -21.62
CA TRP A 170 25.14 -21.96 -21.60
C TRP A 170 25.90 -21.20 -20.49
N PRO A 171 25.48 -21.34 -19.22
CA PRO A 171 26.04 -20.56 -18.11
C PRO A 171 27.56 -20.75 -17.94
N GLY A 172 28.09 -21.96 -18.20
CA GLY A 172 29.52 -22.25 -18.13
C GLY A 172 30.37 -21.63 -19.25
N LEU A 173 29.84 -21.52 -20.47
CA LEU A 173 30.56 -20.93 -21.60
C LEU A 173 30.45 -19.40 -21.60
N ARG A 174 29.31 -18.86 -21.16
CA ARG A 174 29.01 -17.43 -21.19
C ARG A 174 29.20 -16.70 -19.85
N ARG A 175 29.65 -17.43 -18.81
CA ARG A 175 29.79 -16.94 -17.43
C ARG A 175 28.55 -16.18 -16.95
N VAL A 176 27.38 -16.78 -17.17
CA VAL A 176 26.11 -16.15 -16.82
C VAL A 176 25.91 -16.21 -15.31
N ARG A 177 25.67 -15.05 -14.70
CA ARG A 177 25.27 -14.90 -13.30
C ARG A 177 23.86 -14.32 -13.25
N VAL A 178 22.98 -14.98 -12.51
CA VAL A 178 21.61 -14.54 -12.26
C VAL A 178 21.50 -14.17 -10.79
N ASP A 179 21.17 -12.92 -10.51
CA ASP A 179 21.13 -12.36 -9.16
C ASP A 179 19.73 -11.79 -8.87
N PRO A 180 18.84 -12.57 -8.22
CA PRO A 180 17.52 -12.10 -7.84
C PRO A 180 17.59 -11.14 -6.64
N ARG A 181 16.85 -10.04 -6.72
CA ARG A 181 16.81 -8.97 -5.73
C ARG A 181 15.38 -8.61 -5.41
N LYS A 182 15.07 -8.53 -4.12
CA LYS A 182 13.78 -8.04 -3.63
C LYS A 182 13.83 -6.53 -3.49
N VAL A 183 12.97 -5.84 -4.24
CA VAL A 183 12.82 -4.39 -4.22
C VAL A 183 11.50 -4.05 -3.53
N PRO A 184 11.53 -3.44 -2.34
CA PRO A 184 10.31 -3.15 -1.60
C PRO A 184 9.53 -2.01 -2.28
N ILE A 185 8.21 -1.93 -2.05
CA ILE A 185 7.31 -0.97 -2.72
C ILE A 185 7.83 0.47 -2.70
N GLN A 186 8.52 0.88 -1.64
CA GLN A 186 9.10 2.21 -1.46
C GLN A 186 10.17 2.56 -2.50
N ALA A 187 10.89 1.56 -3.00
CA ALA A 187 12.07 1.71 -3.85
C ALA A 187 11.82 1.26 -5.30
N MET A 188 10.60 0.85 -5.66
CA MET A 188 10.30 0.31 -6.99
C MET A 188 10.52 1.31 -8.14
N ALA A 189 10.47 2.62 -7.84
CA ALA A 189 10.76 3.71 -8.77
C ALA A 189 12.26 4.02 -8.90
N ASP A 190 13.11 3.51 -8.00
CA ASP A 190 14.52 3.87 -7.98
C ASP A 190 15.26 3.40 -9.23
N GLY A 191 16.15 4.25 -9.73
CA GLY A 191 16.91 4.00 -10.95
C GLY A 191 16.05 3.90 -12.21
N PHE A 192 14.80 4.37 -12.19
CA PHE A 192 13.92 4.38 -13.36
C PHE A 192 13.76 5.79 -13.93
N ASP A 193 14.56 6.13 -14.93
CA ASP A 193 14.62 7.49 -15.49
C ASP A 193 13.28 8.04 -16.01
N ALA A 194 12.36 7.16 -16.42
CA ALA A 194 11.04 7.55 -16.92
C ALA A 194 10.06 7.96 -15.81
N LEU A 195 10.38 7.70 -14.54
CA LEU A 195 9.48 7.85 -13.40
C LEU A 195 10.15 8.68 -12.28
N PRO A 196 9.65 9.89 -11.97
CA PRO A 196 10.18 10.66 -10.85
C PRO A 196 9.92 9.96 -9.51
N THR A 197 10.97 9.44 -8.86
CA THR A 197 10.89 8.74 -7.56
C THR A 197 10.14 9.56 -6.51
N ALA A 198 10.45 10.86 -6.40
CA ALA A 198 9.80 11.73 -5.41
C ALA A 198 8.27 11.77 -5.59
N ARG A 199 7.80 11.80 -6.84
CA ARG A 199 6.37 11.80 -7.16
C ARG A 199 5.72 10.46 -6.84
N TYR A 200 6.38 9.36 -7.17
CA TYR A 200 5.91 8.01 -6.79
C TYR A 200 5.77 7.87 -5.26
N VAL A 201 6.78 8.28 -4.49
CA VAL A 201 6.75 8.24 -3.02
C VAL A 201 5.67 9.16 -2.45
N GLN A 202 5.42 10.32 -3.07
CA GLN A 202 4.32 11.20 -2.70
C GLN A 202 2.96 10.52 -2.89
N LEU A 203 2.72 9.84 -4.01
CA LEU A 203 1.46 9.11 -4.23
C LEU A 203 1.32 7.90 -3.30
N LEU A 204 2.42 7.22 -2.97
CA LEU A 204 2.40 6.17 -1.95
C LEU A 204 2.04 6.73 -0.57
N THR A 205 2.53 7.93 -0.22
CA THR A 205 2.16 8.65 1.01
C THR A 205 0.67 8.96 1.02
N GLU A 206 0.15 9.49 -0.08
CA GLU A 206 -1.26 9.83 -0.23
C GLU A 206 -2.16 8.59 -0.12
N LEU A 207 -1.78 7.48 -0.76
CA LEU A 207 -2.51 6.23 -0.69
C LEU A 207 -2.58 5.69 0.74
N VAL A 208 -1.44 5.65 1.45
CA VAL A 208 -1.39 5.16 2.85
C VAL A 208 -2.17 6.07 3.78
N SER A 209 -2.22 7.39 3.52
CA SER A 209 -3.01 8.34 4.31
C SER A 209 -4.51 8.01 4.32
N ARG A 210 -5.01 7.29 3.30
CA ARG A 210 -6.40 6.84 3.22
C ARG A 210 -6.69 5.64 4.13
N SER A 211 -5.68 5.00 4.71
CA SER A 211 -5.80 3.94 5.72
C SER A 211 -5.04 4.33 7.00
N PRO A 212 -5.57 5.25 7.83
CA PRO A 212 -4.83 5.82 8.98
C PRO A 212 -4.39 4.77 10.00
N LEU A 213 -5.13 3.66 10.14
CA LEU A 213 -4.73 2.55 11.02
C LEU A 213 -3.58 1.73 10.45
N THR A 214 -3.51 1.54 9.12
CA THR A 214 -2.31 0.97 8.46
C THR A 214 -1.12 1.91 8.61
N ASP A 215 -1.34 3.21 8.49
CA ASP A 215 -0.31 4.23 8.65
C ASP A 215 0.34 4.16 10.05
N PHE A 216 -0.49 4.06 11.12
CA PHE A 216 0.00 3.82 12.48
C PHE A 216 0.68 2.46 12.64
N ALA A 217 0.09 1.38 12.12
CA ALA A 217 0.65 0.03 12.22
C ALA A 217 2.02 -0.10 11.54
N THR A 218 2.37 0.83 10.65
CA THR A 218 3.61 0.86 9.88
C THR A 218 4.42 2.12 10.16
N ILE A 219 4.23 2.76 11.33
CA ILE A 219 4.84 4.05 11.68
C ILE A 219 6.38 4.01 11.69
N GLU A 220 6.98 2.85 11.95
CA GLU A 220 8.44 2.66 11.99
C GLU A 220 9.10 2.60 10.60
N ARG A 221 8.31 2.64 9.51
CA ARG A 221 8.84 2.60 8.15
C ARG A 221 9.74 3.79 7.86
N THR A 222 10.79 3.56 7.08
CA THR A 222 11.74 4.61 6.69
C THR A 222 11.21 5.50 5.56
N SER A 223 10.43 4.93 4.64
CA SER A 223 9.88 5.65 3.49
C SER A 223 8.46 5.13 3.15
N PRO A 224 7.54 6.00 2.70
CA PRO A 224 7.52 7.42 3.08
C PRO A 224 7.46 7.53 4.61
N PRO A 225 8.17 8.48 5.25
CA PRO A 225 8.12 8.62 6.70
C PRO A 225 6.70 8.92 7.17
N PHE A 226 6.34 8.49 8.37
CA PHE A 226 5.07 8.85 8.96
C PHE A 226 4.95 10.36 9.11
N ALA A 227 3.79 10.89 8.71
CA ALA A 227 3.41 12.28 8.90
C ALA A 227 1.98 12.34 9.41
N TRP A 228 1.68 13.34 10.22
CA TRP A 228 0.30 13.61 10.61
C TRP A 228 -0.50 14.05 9.39
N THR A 229 -1.52 13.27 9.06
CA THR A 229 -2.47 13.55 7.98
C THR A 229 -3.80 13.91 8.60
N ARG A 230 -4.70 14.48 7.80
CA ARG A 230 -6.07 14.76 8.26
C ARG A 230 -6.74 13.49 8.81
N ALA A 231 -6.60 12.36 8.13
CA ALA A 231 -7.21 11.10 8.52
C ALA A 231 -6.63 10.53 9.84
N THR A 232 -5.30 10.62 10.06
CA THR A 232 -4.70 10.15 11.32
C THR A 232 -5.06 11.06 12.48
N LEU A 233 -5.13 12.38 12.26
CA LEU A 233 -5.57 13.36 13.27
C LEU A 233 -7.06 13.22 13.62
N GLU A 234 -7.93 13.09 12.62
CA GLU A 234 -9.36 12.85 12.82
C GLU A 234 -9.59 11.55 13.60
N LEU A 235 -8.87 10.46 13.26
CA LEU A 235 -8.93 9.20 14.00
C LEU A 235 -8.57 9.36 15.48
N VAL A 236 -7.49 10.07 15.81
CA VAL A 236 -7.04 10.23 17.22
C VAL A 236 -7.71 11.40 17.96
N SER A 237 -8.66 12.09 17.32
CA SER A 237 -9.42 13.17 17.94
C SER A 237 -10.54 12.68 18.87
N TYR A 238 -10.92 11.40 18.79
CA TYR A 238 -11.98 10.80 19.60
C TYR A 238 -11.54 9.50 20.31
N PRO A 239 -12.16 9.13 21.45
CA PRO A 239 -11.64 8.06 22.32
C PRO A 239 -11.49 6.68 21.66
N THR A 240 -12.48 6.27 20.86
CA THR A 240 -12.47 4.96 20.18
C THR A 240 -11.32 4.88 19.18
N GLY A 241 -11.11 5.92 18.37
CA GLY A 241 -10.04 5.94 17.37
C GLY A 241 -8.64 6.02 18.01
N ARG A 242 -8.49 6.76 19.13
CA ARG A 242 -7.26 6.71 19.94
C ARG A 242 -6.94 5.31 20.45
N THR A 243 -7.95 4.59 20.94
CA THR A 243 -7.79 3.21 21.41
C THR A 243 -7.31 2.29 20.29
N LEU A 244 -7.90 2.41 19.10
CA LEU A 244 -7.49 1.62 17.94
C LEU A 244 -6.08 1.96 17.45
N ALA A 245 -5.75 3.25 17.37
CA ALA A 245 -4.40 3.71 17.00
C ALA A 245 -3.37 3.20 18.01
N SER A 246 -3.65 3.29 19.32
CA SER A 246 -2.78 2.75 20.37
C SER A 246 -2.59 1.23 20.23
N ARG A 247 -3.64 0.47 19.89
CA ARG A 247 -3.53 -0.97 19.64
C ARG A 247 -2.73 -1.28 18.38
N ALA A 248 -2.90 -0.51 17.31
CA ALA A 248 -2.08 -0.64 16.10
C ALA A 248 -0.58 -0.42 16.40
N LEU A 249 -0.25 0.48 17.32
CA LEU A 249 1.11 0.75 17.78
C LEU A 249 1.64 -0.27 18.79
N SER A 250 0.77 -1.02 19.47
CA SER A 250 1.15 -1.84 20.63
C SER A 250 2.13 -2.98 20.34
N LYS A 251 2.25 -3.39 19.07
CA LYS A 251 3.17 -4.45 18.62
C LYS A 251 4.55 -3.93 18.21
N LEU A 252 4.76 -2.63 18.26
CA LEU A 252 5.95 -1.94 17.75
C LEU A 252 6.90 -1.54 18.89
N HIS A 253 8.12 -1.14 18.53
CA HIS A 253 9.14 -0.74 19.50
C HIS A 253 8.80 0.64 20.07
N SER A 254 8.38 0.68 21.34
CA SER A 254 7.88 1.90 21.97
C SER A 254 8.82 3.12 21.84
N GLN A 255 10.13 2.93 21.94
CA GLN A 255 11.09 4.02 21.79
C GLN A 255 11.14 4.59 20.35
N GLN A 256 11.06 3.73 19.34
CA GLN A 256 11.07 4.13 17.94
C GLN A 256 9.76 4.84 17.60
N VAL A 257 8.61 4.26 18.02
CA VAL A 257 7.29 4.89 17.89
C VAL A 257 7.29 6.31 18.46
N LEU A 258 7.79 6.50 19.68
CA LEU A 258 7.83 7.83 20.31
C LEU A 258 8.71 8.82 19.54
N THR A 259 9.85 8.36 19.03
CA THR A 259 10.77 9.20 18.25
C THR A 259 10.12 9.65 16.95
N VAL A 260 9.43 8.75 16.25
CA VAL A 260 8.71 9.07 15.01
C VAL A 260 7.54 10.02 15.28
N LEU A 261 6.72 9.76 16.31
CA LEU A 261 5.62 10.64 16.68
C LEU A 261 6.11 12.06 17.03
N GLN A 262 7.20 12.17 17.80
CA GLN A 262 7.81 13.47 18.12
C GLN A 262 8.36 14.19 16.89
N ALA A 263 8.97 13.48 15.93
CA ALA A 263 9.43 14.06 14.68
C ALA A 263 8.24 14.57 13.84
N ALA A 264 7.19 13.75 13.68
CA ALA A 264 5.99 14.13 12.94
C ALA A 264 5.25 15.31 13.58
N THR A 265 5.13 15.34 14.92
CA THR A 265 4.49 16.46 15.63
C THR A 265 5.29 17.75 15.50
N ARG A 266 6.63 17.68 15.49
CA ARG A 266 7.49 18.87 15.26
C ARG A 266 7.32 19.45 13.86
N ALA A 267 7.03 18.61 12.86
CA ALA A 267 6.76 19.05 11.49
C ALA A 267 5.41 19.77 11.32
N LEU A 268 4.48 19.64 12.28
CA LEU A 268 3.22 20.40 12.26
C LEU A 268 3.46 21.89 12.54
N PRO A 269 2.66 22.79 11.92
CA PRO A 269 2.71 24.22 12.20
C PRO A 269 2.54 24.51 13.71
N PRO A 270 3.37 25.40 14.30
CA PRO A 270 3.42 25.58 15.75
C PRO A 270 2.12 26.10 16.38
N SER A 271 1.35 26.89 15.63
CA SER A 271 0.07 27.47 16.08
C SER A 271 -1.15 26.81 15.41
N GLY A 272 -0.96 25.65 14.77
CA GLY A 272 -2.04 24.95 14.07
C GLY A 272 -2.93 24.13 15.01
N PRO A 273 -4.24 23.99 14.71
CA PRO A 273 -5.18 23.21 15.54
C PRO A 273 -4.85 21.71 15.60
N ALA A 274 -4.04 21.21 14.66
CA ALA A 274 -3.58 19.82 14.62
C ALA A 274 -2.56 19.46 15.70
N ARG A 275 -1.70 20.41 16.09
CA ARG A 275 -0.58 20.13 17.01
C ARG A 275 -1.05 19.69 18.40
N PRO A 276 -2.03 20.34 19.06
CA PRO A 276 -2.53 19.88 20.36
C PRO A 276 -3.09 18.45 20.34
N ILE A 277 -3.75 18.05 19.25
CA ILE A 277 -4.28 16.70 19.07
C ILE A 277 -3.14 15.68 19.01
N ALA A 278 -2.13 15.95 18.19
CA ALA A 278 -0.95 15.11 18.03
C ALA A 278 -0.13 15.01 19.34
N GLU A 279 0.09 16.12 20.04
CA GLU A 279 0.79 16.15 21.33
C GLU A 279 0.03 15.37 22.41
N SER A 280 -1.29 15.57 22.50
CA SER A 280 -2.16 14.83 23.42
C SER A 280 -2.10 13.33 23.16
N PHE A 281 -2.11 12.90 21.89
CA PHE A 281 -1.98 11.48 21.55
C PHE A 281 -0.60 10.92 21.90
N SER A 282 0.47 11.62 21.52
CA SER A 282 1.85 11.20 21.85
C SER A 282 2.05 11.05 23.36
N LYS A 283 1.51 11.97 24.17
CA LYS A 283 1.57 11.89 25.64
C LYS A 283 0.90 10.63 26.19
N GLU A 284 -0.30 10.28 25.68
CA GLU A 284 -0.99 9.05 26.09
C GLU A 284 -0.19 7.79 25.75
N ILE A 285 0.49 7.76 24.59
CA ILE A 285 1.34 6.63 24.21
C ILE A 285 2.55 6.50 25.16
N VAL A 286 3.15 7.61 25.59
CA VAL A 286 4.21 7.60 26.62
C VAL A 286 3.70 7.01 27.92
N GLU A 287 2.56 7.48 28.42
CA GLU A 287 1.97 7.03 29.68
C GLU A 287 1.64 5.52 29.66
N ARG A 288 1.15 5.00 28.54
CA ARG A 288 0.91 3.56 28.37
C ARG A 288 2.21 2.74 28.32
N ALA A 289 3.24 3.27 27.65
CA ALA A 289 4.54 2.60 27.54
C ALA A 289 5.27 2.53 28.89
N THR A 290 5.10 3.53 29.76
CA THR A 290 5.64 3.52 31.12
C THR A 290 4.83 2.61 32.05
N ALA A 291 3.50 2.61 31.95
CA ALA A 291 2.62 1.75 32.76
C ALA A 291 2.83 0.25 32.50
N THR A 292 3.20 -0.16 31.28
CA THR A 292 3.45 -1.57 30.95
C THR A 292 4.80 -2.09 31.49
N ARG A 293 5.70 -1.19 31.93
CA ARG A 293 7.03 -1.55 32.48
C ARG A 293 7.06 -1.62 34.01
N ALA A 294 6.02 -1.14 34.69
CA ALA A 294 5.87 -1.16 36.14
C ALA A 294 5.10 -2.41 36.59
#